data_AF-A0A9X0HIR3-F1
#
_entry.id   AF-A0A9X0HIR3-F1
#
_cell.length_a   1.000
_cell.length_b   1.000
_cell.length_c   1.000
_cell.angle_alpha   90.00
_cell.angle_beta   90.00
_cell.angle_gamma   90.00
#
_symmetry.space_group_name_H-M   'P 1'
#
loop_
_entity.id
_entity.type
_entity.pdbx_description
1 polymer ?
#
loop_
_entity_poly.entity_id
_entity_poly.type
_entity_poly.pdbx_seq_one_letter_code
_entity_poly.pdbx_strand_id
1 'polypeptide(L)'
;MKPTDEEEPASGLQGTDFAVAMFATMFMGTGAVLDTITSVKLGAASLVVTGLGLWLLFRWLRSGRPQVQRFVGAVVIVAVVLSARVLLKKVLLTGF
;
A
#
# COMPACT_ATOMS: atom_id res chain seq x y z
N MET A 1 25.14 26.93 28.05
CA MET A 1 23.96 26.04 27.98
C MET A 1 23.78 25.66 26.52
N LYS A 2 23.82 24.37 26.20
CA LYS A 2 23.63 23.84 24.85
C LYS A 2 22.11 23.82 24.61
N PRO A 3 21.57 24.46 23.55
CA PRO A 3 20.16 24.29 23.22
C PRO A 3 20.00 22.87 22.68
N THR A 4 19.56 21.98 23.56
CA THR A 4 18.93 20.71 23.23
C THR A 4 17.55 21.02 22.68
N ASP A 5 17.42 21.16 21.37
CA ASP A 5 16.11 21.14 20.68
C ASP A 5 16.32 20.65 19.24
N GLU A 6 17.02 19.53 19.08
CA GLU A 6 16.82 18.65 17.92
C GLU A 6 15.63 17.74 18.25
N GLU A 7 14.43 18.32 18.34
CA GLU A 7 13.22 17.52 18.15
C GLU A 7 13.27 17.04 16.70
N GLU A 8 13.77 15.82 16.49
CA GLU A 8 13.50 15.03 15.30
C GLU A 8 12.00 15.21 14.99
N PRO A 9 11.62 15.85 13.86
CA PRO A 9 10.21 16.06 13.57
C PRO A 9 9.60 14.68 13.52
N ALA A 10 8.65 14.42 14.43
CA ALA A 10 8.05 13.12 14.67
C ALA A 10 7.92 12.33 13.36
N SER A 11 8.84 11.37 13.17
CA SER A 11 9.14 10.71 11.90
C SER A 11 8.08 9.65 11.50
N GLY A 12 6.87 9.81 12.05
CA GLY A 12 5.71 8.95 11.87
C GLY A 12 4.65 9.59 10.98
N LEU A 13 3.90 8.73 10.27
CA LEU A 13 2.68 9.13 9.58
C LEU A 13 1.71 9.72 10.61
N GLN A 14 1.33 10.98 10.49
CA GLN A 14 0.38 11.64 11.40
C GLN A 14 -0.91 12.03 10.69
N GLY A 15 -2.02 12.01 11.43
CA GLY A 15 -3.32 12.48 10.94
C GLY A 15 -3.86 11.68 9.76
N THR A 16 -4.32 12.38 8.71
CA THR A 16 -4.94 11.80 7.52
C THR A 16 -4.05 10.80 6.80
N ASP A 17 -2.72 10.99 6.81
CA ASP A 17 -1.78 10.08 6.15
C ASP A 17 -1.75 8.69 6.81
N PHE A 18 -1.91 8.64 8.14
CA PHE A 18 -2.05 7.39 8.88
C PHE A 18 -3.37 6.68 8.56
N ALA A 19 -4.48 7.43 8.49
CA ALA A 19 -5.78 6.88 8.13
C ALA A 19 -5.78 6.31 6.70
N VAL A 20 -5.15 7.00 5.75
CA VAL A 20 -4.99 6.55 4.36
C VAL A 20 -4.13 5.29 4.31
N ALA A 21 -3.01 5.26 5.04
CA ALA A 21 -2.15 4.08 5.12
C ALA A 21 -2.90 2.87 5.71
N MET A 22 -3.62 3.06 6.81
CA MET A 22 -4.41 2.01 7.46
C MET A 22 -5.53 1.49 6.56
N PHE A 23 -6.29 2.40 5.94
CA PHE A 23 -7.36 2.03 5.02
C PHE A 23 -6.82 1.26 3.82
N ALA A 24 -5.78 1.78 3.16
CA ALA A 24 -5.17 1.13 2.01
C ALA A 24 -4.59 -0.24 2.39
N THR A 25 -3.97 -0.37 3.57
CA THR A 25 -3.42 -1.63 4.07
C THR A 25 -4.50 -2.66 4.34
N MET A 26 -5.55 -2.28 5.07
CA MET A 26 -6.72 -3.13 5.32
C MET A 26 -7.35 -3.58 4.00
N PHE A 27 -7.63 -2.64 3.09
CA PHE A 27 -8.28 -2.93 1.82
C PHE A 27 -7.48 -3.90 0.95
N MET A 28 -6.18 -3.64 0.76
CA MET A 28 -5.31 -4.52 -0.02
C MET A 28 -5.11 -5.88 0.67
N GLY A 29 -5.02 -5.88 2.00
CA GLY A 29 -4.90 -7.08 2.84
C GLY A 29 -6.12 -7.99 2.73
N THR A 30 -7.33 -7.46 2.89
CA THR A 30 -8.59 -8.21 2.72
C THR A 30 -8.66 -8.86 1.35
N GLY A 31 -8.32 -8.11 0.31
CA GLY A 31 -8.24 -8.70 -1.02
C GLY A 31 -7.29 -9.89 -1.02
N ALA A 32 -6.06 -9.76 -0.49
CA ALA A 32 -5.04 -10.81 -0.61
C ALA A 32 -5.46 -12.11 0.08
N VAL A 33 -6.18 -11.99 1.19
CA VAL A 33 -6.81 -13.11 1.88
C VAL A 33 -7.85 -13.79 0.99
N LEU A 34 -8.75 -13.03 0.35
CA LEU A 34 -9.76 -13.59 -0.57
C LEU A 34 -9.12 -14.34 -1.74
N ASP A 35 -8.04 -13.81 -2.31
CA ASP A 35 -7.30 -14.47 -3.38
C ASP A 35 -6.63 -15.77 -2.90
N THR A 36 -6.13 -15.79 -1.67
CA THR A 36 -5.52 -16.99 -1.07
C THR A 36 -6.55 -18.10 -0.82
N ILE A 37 -7.77 -17.73 -0.40
CA ILE A 37 -8.89 -18.68 -0.26
C ILE A 37 -9.26 -19.28 -1.63
N THR A 38 -9.18 -18.47 -2.69
CA THR A 38 -9.56 -18.91 -4.04
C THR A 38 -8.51 -19.88 -4.64
N SER A 39 -7.22 -19.63 -4.41
CA SER A 39 -6.13 -20.50 -4.85
C SER A 39 -4.81 -20.15 -4.16
N VAL A 40 -4.03 -21.15 -3.75
CA VAL A 40 -2.71 -20.94 -3.12
C VAL A 40 -1.74 -20.21 -4.05
N LYS A 41 -1.75 -20.53 -5.36
CA LYS A 41 -0.89 -19.86 -6.35
C LYS A 41 -1.29 -18.41 -6.55
N LEU A 42 -2.60 -18.14 -6.60
CA LEU A 42 -3.15 -16.78 -6.70
C LEU A 42 -2.84 -15.97 -5.44
N GLY A 43 -3.00 -16.57 -4.26
CA GLY A 43 -2.67 -15.99 -2.97
C GLY A 43 -1.21 -15.59 -2.87
N ALA A 44 -0.28 -16.48 -3.22
CA ALA A 44 1.15 -16.19 -3.21
C ALA A 44 1.51 -15.03 -4.15
N ALA A 45 1.01 -15.03 -5.39
CA ALA A 45 1.22 -13.94 -6.33
C ALA A 45 0.60 -12.62 -5.82
N SER A 46 -0.62 -12.69 -5.28
CA SER A 46 -1.30 -11.53 -4.72
C SER A 46 -0.58 -10.96 -3.49
N LEU A 47 0.02 -11.79 -2.63
CA LEU A 47 0.77 -11.35 -1.46
C LEU A 47 2.03 -10.58 -1.88
N VAL A 48 2.74 -11.06 -2.92
CA VAL A 48 3.91 -10.36 -3.46
C VAL A 48 3.53 -8.99 -4.00
N VAL A 49 2.46 -8.91 -4.80
CA VAL A 49 1.99 -7.62 -5.36
C VAL A 49 1.51 -6.67 -4.26
N THR A 50 0.73 -7.17 -3.29
CA THR A 50 0.28 -6.37 -2.14
C THR A 50 1.45 -5.89 -1.29
N GLY A 51 2.45 -6.74 -1.03
CA GLY A 51 3.65 -6.37 -0.28
C GLY A 51 4.47 -5.29 -0.97
N LEU A 52 4.69 -5.40 -2.29
CA LEU A 52 5.33 -4.37 -3.11
C LEU A 52 4.53 -3.06 -3.10
N GLY A 53 3.20 -3.15 -3.23
CA GLY A 53 2.29 -2.01 -3.16
C GLY A 53 2.37 -1.28 -1.83
N LEU A 54 2.38 -2.02 -0.72
CA LEU A 54 2.54 -1.47 0.62
C LEU A 54 3.91 -0.81 0.81
N TRP A 55 4.97 -1.47 0.36
CA TRP A 55 6.32 -0.90 0.42
C TRP A 55 6.42 0.43 -0.34
N LEU A 56 5.87 0.48 -1.55
CA LEU A 56 5.77 1.72 -2.35
C LEU A 56 4.91 2.78 -1.65
N LEU A 57 3.78 2.40 -1.07
CA LEU A 57 2.88 3.30 -0.36
C LEU A 57 3.58 3.93 0.86
N PHE A 58 4.20 3.13 1.72
CA PHE A 58 4.93 3.62 2.88
C PHE A 58 6.11 4.51 2.48
N ARG A 59 6.84 4.13 1.43
CA ARG A 59 7.92 4.95 0.88
C ARG A 59 7.41 6.27 0.30
N TRP A 60 6.26 6.26 -0.37
CA TRP A 60 5.65 7.45 -0.94
C TRP A 60 5.14 8.40 0.14
N LEU A 61 4.42 7.88 1.14
CA LEU A 61 3.88 8.69 2.23
C LEU A 61 4.98 9.31 3.09
N ARG A 62 6.14 8.63 3.22
CA ARG A 62 7.33 9.19 3.89
C ARG A 62 8.05 10.30 3.11
N SER A 63 7.70 10.57 1.86
CA SER A 63 8.51 11.44 0.96
C SER A 63 8.43 12.95 1.23
N GLY A 64 7.93 13.42 2.37
CA GLY A 64 7.92 14.85 2.73
C GLY A 64 7.01 15.73 1.87
N ARG A 65 6.26 15.18 0.90
CA ARG A 65 5.41 15.91 -0.07
C ARG A 65 4.19 16.60 0.56
N PRO A 66 3.51 17.53 -0.14
CA PRO A 66 2.22 18.07 0.28
C PRO A 66 1.14 16.99 0.41
N GLN A 67 0.21 17.15 1.36
CA GLN A 67 -0.85 16.18 1.67
C GLN A 67 -1.67 15.75 0.44
N VAL A 68 -2.05 16.71 -0.43
CA VAL A 68 -2.82 16.42 -1.65
C VAL A 68 -2.05 15.50 -2.60
N GLN A 69 -0.75 15.74 -2.78
CA GLN A 69 0.10 14.89 -3.64
C GLN A 69 0.33 13.51 -3.04
N ARG A 70 0.42 13.41 -1.70
CA ARG A 70 0.50 12.12 -0.99
C ARG A 70 -0.77 11.30 -1.22
N PHE A 71 -1.93 11.91 -1.03
CA PHE A 71 -3.21 11.26 -1.24
C PHE A 71 -3.40 10.79 -2.68
N VAL A 72 -3.17 11.65 -3.67
CA VAL A 72 -3.27 11.28 -5.09
C VAL A 72 -2.31 10.13 -5.41
N GLY A 73 -1.06 10.19 -4.94
CA GLY A 73 -0.12 9.09 -5.16
C GLY A 73 -0.53 7.80 -4.46
N ALA A 74 -1.09 7.85 -3.25
CA ALA A 74 -1.62 6.69 -2.56
C ALA A 74 -2.76 6.02 -3.34
N VAL A 75 -3.70 6.82 -3.86
CA VAL A 75 -4.81 6.35 -4.70
C VAL A 75 -4.26 5.69 -5.98
N VAL A 76 -3.27 6.30 -6.63
CA VAL A 76 -2.64 5.74 -7.82
C VAL A 76 -1.94 4.41 -7.51
N ILE A 77 -1.19 4.32 -6.42
CA ILE A 77 -0.53 3.07 -6.00
C ILE A 77 -1.56 1.96 -5.76
N VAL A 78 -2.64 2.26 -5.04
CA VAL A 78 -3.71 1.28 -4.79
C VAL A 78 -4.38 0.86 -6.10
N ALA A 79 -4.67 1.79 -7.01
CA ALA A 79 -5.26 1.48 -8.31
C ALA A 79 -4.37 0.57 -9.17
N VAL A 80 -3.05 0.80 -9.16
CA VAL A 80 -2.07 -0.04 -9.86
C VAL A 80 -2.02 -1.44 -9.25
N VAL A 81 -1.99 -1.55 -7.92
CA VAL A 81 -2.01 -2.84 -7.21
C VAL A 81 -3.26 -3.63 -7.55
N LEU A 82 -4.44 -3.00 -7.51
CA LEU A 82 -5.70 -3.65 -7.87
C LEU A 82 -5.72 -4.10 -9.33
N SER A 83 -5.24 -3.26 -10.24
CA SER A 83 -5.16 -3.59 -11.67
C SER A 83 -4.27 -4.81 -11.91
N ALA A 84 -3.09 -4.85 -11.28
CA ALA A 84 -2.17 -5.98 -11.33
C ALA A 84 -2.81 -7.26 -10.78
N ARG A 85 -3.59 -7.15 -9.70
CA ARG A 85 -4.30 -8.29 -9.12
C ARG A 85 -5.42 -8.81 -10.02
N VAL A 86 -6.21 -7.93 -10.63
CA VAL A 86 -7.24 -8.32 -11.61
C VAL A 86 -6.61 -9.05 -12.80
N LEU A 87 -5.46 -8.55 -13.28
CA LEU A 87 -4.66 -9.20 -14.33
C LEU A 87 -4.17 -10.58 -13.89
N LEU A 88 -3.57 -10.70 -12.69
CA LEU A 88 -3.14 -11.99 -12.14
C LEU A 88 -4.31 -12.97 -12.01
N LYS A 89 -5.47 -12.49 -11.56
CA LYS A 89 -6.69 -13.30 -11.45
C LYS A 89 -7.15 -13.81 -12.81
N LYS A 90 -7.18 -12.95 -13.84
CA LYS A 90 -7.50 -13.37 -15.20
C LYS A 90 -6.50 -14.39 -15.74
N VAL A 91 -5.20 -14.15 -15.56
CA VAL A 91 -4.14 -15.03 -16.08
C VAL A 91 -4.15 -16.39 -15.38
N LEU A 92 -4.32 -16.41 -14.06
CA LEU A 92 -4.17 -17.62 -13.25
C LEU A 92 -5.47 -18.43 -13.08
N LEU A 93 -6.65 -17.79 -13.15
CA LEU A 93 -7.94 -18.49 -13.04
C LEU A 93 -8.65 -18.67 -14.38
N THR A 94 -8.46 -17.74 -15.31
CA THR A 94 -9.15 -17.75 -16.61
C THR A 94 -8.23 -18.19 -17.74
N GLY A 95 -7.01 -18.64 -17.44
CA GLY A 95 -5.93 -18.91 -18.39
C GLY A 95 -6.47 -19.37 -19.75
N PHE A 96 -6.46 -18.45 -20.73
CA PHE A 96 -7.02 -18.57 -22.08
C PHE A 96 -8.11 -19.62 -22.31
#